data_AF-K2BW88-F1
#
_entry.id   AF-K2BW88-F1
#
_cell.length_a   1.000
_cell.length_b   1.000
_cell.length_c   1.000
_cell.angle_alpha   90.00
_cell.angle_beta   90.00
_cell.angle_gamma   90.00
#
_symmetry.space_group_name_H-M   'P 1'
#
loop_
_entity.id
_entity.type
_entity.pdbx_description
1 polymer ?
#
loop_
_entity_poly.entity_id
_entity_poly.type
_entity_poly.pdbx_seq_one_letter_code
_entity_poly.pdbx_strand_id
1 'polypeptide(L)'
;MLGVSNPVGDYSVGDDFFSKKQPLFTLAGNYSYFALITENKIMLFHASGLYRFTDRKMNALPNQTVPSSDFAAALQEMQRYD
;
A
#
# COMPACT_ATOMS: atom_id res chain seq x y z
N MET A 1 14.17 -17.82 12.56
CA MET A 1 13.58 -16.50 12.87
C MET A 1 14.46 -15.83 13.92
N LEU A 2 14.65 -14.51 13.89
CA LEU A 2 15.68 -13.80 14.66
C LEU A 2 15.35 -13.58 16.16
N GLY A 3 14.22 -14.10 16.67
CA GLY A 3 13.86 -14.01 18.09
C GLY A 3 13.47 -12.60 18.57
N VAL A 4 13.08 -11.71 17.64
CA VAL A 4 12.68 -10.33 17.96
C VAL A 4 11.40 -10.34 18.80
N SER A 5 11.42 -9.68 19.95
CA SER A 5 10.28 -9.59 20.89
C SER A 5 9.50 -8.28 20.81
N ASN A 6 10.04 -7.27 20.12
CA ASN A 6 9.40 -5.97 19.97
C ASN A 6 8.14 -6.12 19.11
N PRO A 7 7.09 -5.29 19.34
CA PRO A 7 5.96 -5.18 18.43
C PRO A 7 6.41 -4.98 16.97
N VAL A 8 5.80 -5.71 16.03
CA VAL A 8 6.16 -5.66 14.60
C VAL A 8 6.06 -4.23 14.03
N GLY A 9 5.08 -3.46 14.50
CA GLY A 9 4.88 -2.06 14.11
C GLY A 9 5.99 -1.10 14.54
N ASP A 10 6.93 -1.52 15.38
CA ASP A 10 8.06 -0.68 15.79
C ASP A 10 9.18 -0.67 14.74
N TYR A 11 9.22 -1.66 13.84
CA TYR A 11 10.31 -1.83 12.87
C TYR A 11 9.85 -2.29 11.49
N SER A 12 8.55 -2.49 11.28
CA SER A 12 7.98 -2.93 10.01
C SER A 12 6.59 -2.34 9.78
N VAL A 13 6.29 -2.08 8.50
CA VAL A 13 4.94 -1.80 8.00
C VAL A 13 4.16 -3.06 7.60
N GLY A 14 4.83 -4.23 7.64
CA GLY A 14 4.25 -5.52 7.28
C GLY A 14 3.72 -6.31 8.47
N ASP A 15 3.25 -7.52 8.18
CA ASP A 15 2.88 -8.54 9.17
C ASP A 15 3.59 -9.86 8.81
N ASP A 16 3.57 -10.83 9.72
CA ASP A 16 4.07 -12.18 9.44
C ASP A 16 3.32 -12.78 8.23
N PHE A 17 4.08 -13.29 7.26
CA PHE A 17 3.53 -13.91 6.05
C PHE A 17 2.67 -15.15 6.35
N PHE A 18 2.92 -15.84 7.47
CA PHE A 18 2.14 -17.00 7.91
C PHE A 18 0.99 -16.64 8.86
N SER A 19 0.81 -15.34 9.17
CA SER A 19 -0.29 -14.89 10.01
C SER A 19 -1.63 -15.12 9.30
N LYS A 20 -2.71 -15.29 10.09
CA LYS A 20 -4.08 -15.39 9.55
C LYS A 20 -4.63 -14.03 9.09
N LYS A 21 -3.93 -12.92 9.37
CA LYS A 21 -4.33 -11.59 8.91
C LYS A 21 -3.85 -11.42 7.47
N GLN A 22 -4.80 -11.37 6.55
CA GLN A 22 -4.56 -10.94 5.18
C GLN A 22 -4.76 -9.43 5.12
N PRO A 23 -3.74 -8.63 4.77
CA PRO A 23 -3.92 -7.20 4.59
C PRO A 23 -4.84 -6.94 3.39
N LEU A 24 -5.70 -5.92 3.51
CA LEU A 24 -6.65 -5.54 2.45
C LEU A 24 -5.94 -5.02 1.18
N PHE A 25 -4.67 -4.65 1.31
CA PHE A 25 -3.84 -4.13 0.25
C PHE A 25 -2.36 -4.49 0.46
N THR A 26 -1.59 -4.41 -0.62
CA THR A 26 -0.12 -4.44 -0.61
C THR A 26 0.42 -3.11 -1.10
N LEU A 27 1.45 -2.59 -0.46
CA LEU A 27 2.17 -1.40 -0.91
C LEU A 27 3.45 -1.82 -1.64
N ALA A 28 3.68 -1.22 -2.81
CA ALA A 28 4.95 -1.26 -3.50
C ALA A 28 5.36 0.17 -3.85
N GLY A 29 6.66 0.48 -3.80
CA GLY A 29 7.09 1.84 -4.06
C GLY A 29 8.54 1.95 -4.47
N ASN A 30 8.86 3.08 -5.07
CA ASN A 30 10.20 3.61 -5.26
C ASN A 30 10.18 5.09 -4.84
N TYR A 31 11.30 5.78 -5.01
CA TYR A 31 11.45 7.18 -4.57
C TYR A 31 10.48 8.19 -5.19
N SER A 32 9.81 7.86 -6.30
CA SER A 32 8.93 8.80 -7.03
C SER A 32 7.51 8.29 -7.17
N TYR A 33 7.30 6.97 -7.08
CA TYR A 33 6.03 6.31 -7.33
C TYR A 33 5.74 5.29 -6.25
N PHE A 34 4.48 5.24 -5.86
CA PHE A 34 3.95 4.21 -5.00
C PHE A 34 2.72 3.58 -5.67
N ALA A 35 2.46 2.33 -5.30
CA ALA A 35 1.39 1.51 -5.81
C ALA A 35 0.67 0.86 -4.62
N LEU A 36 -0.62 1.15 -4.50
CA LEU A 36 -1.53 0.48 -3.60
C LEU A 36 -2.25 -0.61 -4.39
N ILE A 37 -1.94 -1.86 -4.10
CA ILE A 37 -2.42 -3.04 -4.82
C ILE A 37 -3.50 -3.69 -3.98
N THR A 38 -4.73 -3.71 -4.49
CA THR A 38 -5.87 -4.43 -3.90
C THR A 38 -6.20 -5.65 -4.75
N GLU A 39 -7.16 -6.48 -4.32
CA GLU A 39 -7.62 -7.63 -5.09
C GLU A 39 -8.15 -7.25 -6.48
N ASN A 40 -8.82 -6.09 -6.58
CA ASN A 40 -9.56 -5.69 -7.78
C ASN A 40 -8.83 -4.66 -8.65
N LYS A 41 -8.01 -3.80 -8.04
CA LYS A 41 -7.38 -2.67 -8.74
C LYS A 41 -6.05 -2.25 -8.11
N ILE A 42 -5.27 -1.53 -8.90
CA ILE A 42 -4.02 -0.90 -8.48
C ILE A 42 -4.20 0.60 -8.57
N MET A 43 -3.90 1.32 -7.49
CA MET A 43 -3.77 2.77 -7.50
C MET A 43 -2.28 3.12 -7.56
N LEU A 44 -1.88 3.80 -8.63
CA LEU A 44 -0.53 4.32 -8.80
C LEU A 44 -0.55 5.80 -8.44
N PHE A 45 0.33 6.23 -7.55
CA PHE A 45 0.43 7.61 -7.12
C PHE A 45 1.87 8.09 -7.17
N HIS A 46 2.03 9.31 -7.66
CA HIS A 46 3.30 9.99 -7.79
C HIS A 46 3.46 10.98 -6.62
N ALA A 47 4.71 11.26 -6.23
CA ALA A 47 5.02 12.22 -5.16
C ALA A 47 4.41 13.62 -5.41
N SER A 48 4.10 13.98 -6.66
CA SER A 48 3.41 15.23 -7.00
C SER A 48 1.91 15.25 -6.66
N GLY A 49 1.35 14.17 -6.12
CA GLY A 49 -0.09 14.03 -5.85
C GLY A 49 -0.93 13.58 -7.05
N LEU A 50 -0.31 13.35 -8.22
CA LEU A 50 -1.00 12.76 -9.36
C LEU A 50 -1.23 11.27 -9.13
N TYR A 51 -2.42 10.77 -9.46
CA TYR A 51 -2.73 9.36 -9.35
C TYR A 51 -3.48 8.82 -10.57
N ARG A 52 -3.40 7.50 -10.76
CA ARG A 52 -4.20 6.77 -11.74
C ARG A 52 -4.58 5.39 -11.22
N PHE A 53 -5.64 4.83 -11.77
CA PHE A 53 -6.08 3.47 -11.46
C PHE A 53 -5.84 2.55 -12.64
N THR A 54 -5.45 1.31 -12.34
CA THR A 54 -5.36 0.24 -13.32
C THR A 54 -5.98 -1.05 -12.80
N ASP A 55 -6.36 -1.94 -13.72
CA ASP A 55 -6.61 -3.33 -13.37
C ASP A 55 -5.28 -4.08 -13.10
N ARG A 56 -5.38 -5.38 -12.78
CA ARG A 56 -4.20 -6.24 -12.56
C ARG A 56 -3.38 -6.52 -13.82
N LYS A 57 -3.92 -6.21 -15.01
CA LYS A 57 -3.24 -6.33 -16.31
C LYS A 57 -2.66 -4.99 -16.77
N MET A 58 -2.66 -3.97 -15.90
CA MET A 58 -2.18 -2.62 -16.16
C MET A 58 -3.01 -1.83 -17.19
N ASN A 59 -4.25 -2.26 -17.48
CA ASN A 59 -5.18 -1.47 -18.27
C ASN A 59 -5.69 -0.30 -17.43
N ALA A 60 -5.76 0.89 -18.01
CA ALA A 60 -6.29 2.06 -17.32
C ALA A 60 -7.77 1.86 -16.93
N LEU A 61 -8.11 2.22 -15.70
CA LEU A 61 -9.47 2.28 -15.20
C LEU A 61 -9.87 3.76 -15.03
N PRO A 62 -10.33 4.43 -16.11
CA PRO A 62 -10.75 5.82 -16.02
C PRO A 62 -11.99 5.95 -15.12
N ASN A 63 -12.19 7.14 -14.55
CA ASN A 63 -13.34 7.50 -13.69
C ASN A 63 -13.43 6.76 -12.35
N GLN A 64 -12.33 6.15 -11.90
CA GLN A 64 -12.24 5.63 -10.54
C GLN A 64 -12.02 6.78 -9.55
N THR A 65 -12.80 6.79 -8.48
CA THR A 65 -12.57 7.66 -7.34
C THR A 65 -11.65 6.98 -6.34
N VAL A 66 -10.84 7.79 -5.67
CA VAL A 66 -10.04 7.35 -4.53
C VAL A 66 -10.97 7.21 -3.33
N PRO A 67 -11.16 6.02 -2.76
CA PRO A 67 -11.79 5.92 -1.45
C PRO A 67 -10.88 6.61 -0.45
N SER A 68 -11.35 7.71 0.16
CA SER A 68 -10.53 8.54 1.05
C SER A 68 -9.93 7.74 2.21
N SER A 69 -10.61 6.69 2.68
CA SER A 69 -10.15 5.79 3.73
C SER A 69 -8.90 4.99 3.36
N ASP A 70 -8.89 4.44 2.15
CA ASP A 70 -7.84 3.50 1.71
C ASP A 70 -6.55 4.27 1.41
N PHE A 71 -6.70 5.48 0.85
CA PHE A 71 -5.58 6.37 0.61
C PHE A 71 -4.99 6.95 1.90
N ALA A 72 -5.83 7.34 2.86
CA ALA A 72 -5.35 7.80 4.16
C ALA A 72 -4.58 6.69 4.91
N ALA A 73 -5.10 5.46 4.89
CA ALA A 73 -4.41 4.31 5.46
C ALA A 73 -3.06 4.03 4.76
N ALA A 74 -3.03 4.06 3.43
CA ALA A 74 -1.80 3.89 2.66
C ALA A 74 -0.75 4.97 2.98
N LEU A 75 -1.17 6.24 3.08
CA LEU A 75 -0.29 7.35 3.42
C LEU A 75 0.25 7.24 4.85
N GLN A 76 -0.59 6.85 5.80
CA GLN A 76 -0.19 6.63 7.19
C GLN A 76 0.87 5.52 7.30
N GLU A 77 0.72 4.42 6.56
CA GLU A 77 1.72 3.35 6.52
C GLU A 77 3.05 3.82 5.91
N MET A 78 3.00 4.65 4.86
CA MET A 78 4.19 5.17 4.21
C MET A 78 4.99 6.13 5.08
N GLN A 79 4.30 7.00 5.85
CA GLN A 79 4.93 8.01 6.70
C GLN A 79 5.33 7.49 8.08
N ARG A 80 5.13 6.19 8.37
CA ARG A 80 5.33 5.64 9.72
C ARG A 80 6.75 5.85 10.26
N TYR A 81 7.75 5.91 9.37
CA TYR A 81 9.17 6.03 9.73
C TYR A 81 9.90 7.16 8.99
N ASP A 82 9.16 8.08 8.36
CA ASP A 82 9.71 9.31 7.79
C ASP A 82 10.03 10.35 8.89
#